data_AF-A0A157SGK1-F1
#
_entry.id   AF-A0A157SGK1-F1
#
_cell.length_a   1.000
_cell.length_b   1.000
_cell.length_c   1.000
_cell.angle_alpha   90.00
_cell.angle_beta   90.00
_cell.angle_gamma   90.00
#
_symmetry.space_group_name_H-M   'P 1'
#
loop_
_entity.id
_entity.type
_entity.pdbx_description
1 polymer ?
#
loop_
_entity_poly.entity_id
_entity_poly.type
_entity_poly.pdbx_seq_one_letter_code
_entity_poly.pdbx_strand_id
1 'polypeptide(L)'
;MRRAPQPMKSLFLLAALVLAALLVLVALPVGFVALQAVFPRLGEGSLQGAFSNWAQVLSEPGTLSLLGQTVALGLGVALVAAVLGIPLGTLRGLCRLPGARLWDLAFLLPFLLPPYIAALSWTMALQPRGYLYQLAGVDLGGLLHSRAGVILIMGLSTFPVVYFAVSRSMAASGGRLAQVARVSGAGPARPLSA
;
A
#
# COMPACT_ATOMS: atom_id res chain seq x y z
N MET A 1 -5.88 43.85 33.15
CA MET A 1 -6.55 43.39 31.91
C MET A 1 -6.02 42.01 31.52
N ARG A 2 -6.76 40.94 31.82
CA ARG A 2 -6.37 39.56 31.46
C ARG A 2 -6.82 39.27 30.01
N ARG A 3 -5.87 39.09 29.08
CA ARG A 3 -6.15 38.50 27.76
C ARG A 3 -6.07 36.99 27.88
N ALA A 4 -7.18 36.30 27.65
CA ALA A 4 -7.27 34.90 27.26
C ALA A 4 -8.50 34.75 26.34
N PRO A 5 -8.58 33.81 25.38
CA PRO A 5 -7.58 32.88 24.85
C PRO A 5 -7.37 33.07 23.32
N GLN A 6 -6.12 33.13 22.83
CA GLN A 6 -5.78 33.17 21.38
C GLN A 6 -5.33 31.82 20.74
N PRO A 7 -5.43 30.63 21.36
CA PRO A 7 -4.72 29.43 20.87
C PRO A 7 -5.30 28.88 19.56
N MET A 8 -6.59 29.12 19.28
CA MET A 8 -7.25 28.55 18.10
C MET A 8 -6.80 29.24 16.81
N LYS A 9 -6.69 30.58 16.80
CA LYS A 9 -6.28 31.33 15.59
C LYS A 9 -4.83 31.03 15.20
N SER A 10 -3.93 30.91 16.17
CA SER A 10 -2.54 30.52 15.91
C SER A 10 -2.43 29.09 15.37
N LEU A 11 -3.26 28.16 15.89
CA LEU A 11 -3.31 26.79 15.38
C LEU A 11 -3.85 26.73 13.95
N PHE A 12 -4.89 27.50 13.61
CA PHE A 12 -5.41 27.58 12.25
C PHE A 12 -4.41 28.19 11.28
N LEU A 13 -3.70 29.26 11.68
CA LEU A 13 -2.65 29.87 10.87
C LEU A 13 -1.49 28.91 10.63
N LEU A 14 -1.07 28.17 11.66
CA LEU A 14 -0.03 27.15 11.54
C LEU A 14 -0.49 26.01 10.61
N ALA A 15 -1.72 25.51 10.78
CA ALA A 15 -2.27 24.47 9.93
C ALA A 15 -2.38 24.91 8.46
N ALA A 16 -2.82 26.16 8.22
CA ALA A 16 -2.87 26.73 6.87
C ALA A 16 -1.48 26.89 6.26
N LEU A 17 -0.50 27.33 7.04
CA LEU A 17 0.89 27.44 6.60
C LEU A 17 1.49 26.07 6.27
N VAL A 18 1.28 25.08 7.14
CA VAL A 18 1.75 23.70 6.91
C VAL A 18 1.09 23.11 5.67
N LEU A 19 -0.23 23.31 5.50
CA LEU A 19 -0.95 22.85 4.32
C LEU A 19 -0.41 23.52 3.05
N ALA A 20 -0.19 24.83 3.08
CA ALA A 20 0.39 25.57 1.96
C ALA A 20 1.82 25.08 1.65
N ALA A 21 2.65 24.87 2.66
CA ALA A 21 4.01 24.36 2.51
C ALA A 21 4.02 22.94 1.92
N LEU A 22 3.15 22.04 2.41
CA LEU A 22 3.00 20.69 1.86
C LEU A 22 2.49 20.73 0.41
N LEU A 23 1.54 21.62 0.12
CA LEU A 23 1.01 21.80 -1.22
C LEU A 23 2.10 22.30 -2.18
N VAL A 24 2.89 23.29 -1.79
CA VAL A 24 4.02 23.75 -2.60
C VAL A 24 5.05 22.64 -2.76
N LEU A 25 5.45 21.98 -1.68
CA LEU A 25 6.51 20.96 -1.70
C LEU A 25 6.13 19.74 -2.55
N VAL A 26 4.86 19.35 -2.59
CA VAL A 26 4.38 18.17 -3.34
C VAL A 26 3.83 18.54 -4.70
N ALA A 27 2.96 19.55 -4.78
CA ALA A 27 2.28 19.89 -6.03
C ALA A 27 3.21 20.59 -7.03
N LEU A 28 4.23 21.32 -6.58
CA LEU A 28 5.20 21.95 -7.48
C LEU A 28 6.01 20.91 -8.28
N PRO A 29 6.71 19.92 -7.68
CA PRO A 29 7.46 18.95 -8.47
C PRO A 29 6.54 18.06 -9.32
N VAL A 30 5.38 17.65 -8.80
CA VAL A 30 4.40 16.86 -9.58
C VAL A 30 3.86 17.67 -10.75
N GLY A 31 3.49 18.93 -10.51
CA GLY A 31 3.05 19.85 -11.54
C GLY A 31 4.14 20.13 -12.57
N PHE A 32 5.39 20.25 -12.15
CA PHE A 32 6.53 20.42 -13.05
C PHE A 32 6.74 19.20 -13.95
N VAL A 33 6.64 17.98 -13.41
CA VAL A 33 6.69 16.73 -14.21
C VAL A 33 5.50 16.66 -15.18
N ALA A 34 4.30 17.03 -14.74
CA ALA A 34 3.12 17.07 -15.61
C ALA A 34 3.26 18.10 -16.73
N LEU A 35 3.80 19.29 -16.42
CA LEU A 35 4.07 20.32 -17.42
C LEU A 35 5.18 19.89 -18.38
N GLN A 36 6.22 19.18 -17.93
CA GLN A 36 7.22 18.59 -18.83
C GLN A 36 6.65 17.54 -19.76
N ALA A 37 5.66 16.77 -19.31
CA ALA A 37 4.96 15.82 -20.18
C ALA A 37 4.23 16.53 -21.34
N VAL A 38 3.75 17.77 -21.13
CA VAL A 38 3.13 18.59 -22.18
C VAL A 38 4.17 19.38 -22.97
N PHE A 39 5.15 19.96 -22.29
CA PHE A 39 6.21 20.83 -22.83
C PHE A 39 7.59 20.20 -22.53
N PRO A 40 8.11 19.33 -23.41
CA PRO A 40 9.32 18.58 -23.15
C PRO A 40 10.56 19.44 -22.90
N ARG A 41 10.58 20.66 -23.47
CA ARG A 41 11.68 21.62 -23.35
C ARG A 41 11.48 22.64 -22.22
N LEU A 42 10.53 22.40 -21.31
CA LEU A 42 10.29 23.29 -20.17
C LEU A 42 11.51 23.43 -19.27
N GLY A 43 12.30 22.36 -19.13
CA GLY A 43 13.58 22.39 -18.38
C GLY A 43 14.64 23.32 -19.00
N GLU A 44 14.50 23.64 -20.29
CA GLU A 44 15.36 24.58 -21.01
C GLU A 44 14.77 26.01 -21.04
N GLY A 45 13.64 26.24 -20.38
CA GLY A 45 12.92 27.53 -20.39
C GLY A 45 12.06 27.76 -21.65
N SER A 46 11.80 26.72 -22.45
CA SER A 46 11.03 26.82 -23.69
C SER A 46 9.66 26.13 -23.57
N LEU A 47 8.61 26.85 -23.98
CA LEU A 47 7.24 26.33 -24.09
C LEU A 47 6.90 25.80 -25.49
N GLN A 48 7.93 25.59 -26.33
CA GLN A 48 7.74 25.10 -27.69
C GLN A 48 7.55 23.57 -27.70
N GLY A 49 6.89 23.07 -28.76
CA GLY A 49 6.70 21.63 -28.94
C GLY A 49 5.66 21.02 -28.01
N ALA A 50 4.59 21.76 -27.69
CA ALA A 50 3.48 21.23 -26.92
C ALA A 50 3.00 19.90 -27.53
N PHE A 51 2.92 18.86 -26.70
CA PHE A 51 2.53 17.50 -27.07
C PHE A 51 3.44 16.78 -28.10
N SER A 52 4.58 17.36 -28.50
CA SER A 52 5.41 16.82 -29.59
C SER A 52 5.90 15.39 -29.33
N ASN A 53 6.14 15.04 -28.06
CA ASN A 53 6.67 13.72 -27.69
C ASN A 53 5.59 12.65 -27.57
N TRP A 54 4.30 13.01 -27.51
CA TRP A 54 3.23 12.01 -27.29
C TRP A 54 3.07 11.06 -28.47
N ALA A 55 3.09 11.59 -29.69
CA ALA A 55 3.00 10.77 -30.89
C ALA A 55 4.18 9.79 -30.99
N GLN A 56 5.39 10.24 -30.68
CA GLN A 56 6.59 9.39 -30.67
C GLN A 56 6.50 8.31 -29.59
N VAL A 57 6.21 8.69 -28.34
CA VAL A 57 6.14 7.75 -27.20
C VAL A 57 5.06 6.69 -27.40
N LEU A 58 3.89 7.08 -27.91
CA LEU A 58 2.77 6.15 -28.16
C LEU A 58 3.00 5.26 -29.39
N SER A 59 3.77 5.73 -30.37
CA SER A 59 4.13 4.94 -31.56
C SER A 59 5.35 4.05 -31.33
N GLU A 60 6.09 4.26 -30.24
CA GLU A 60 7.28 3.48 -29.92
C GLU A 60 6.91 2.00 -29.71
N PRO A 61 7.54 1.07 -30.46
CA PRO A 61 7.28 -0.35 -30.32
C PRO A 61 7.57 -0.82 -28.89
N GLY A 62 6.51 -1.14 -28.15
CA GLY A 62 6.60 -1.69 -26.80
C GLY A 62 6.02 -0.82 -25.69
N THR A 63 5.80 0.49 -25.89
CA THR A 63 5.24 1.36 -24.84
C THR A 63 3.91 0.85 -24.31
N LEU A 64 2.95 0.56 -25.21
CA LEU A 64 1.65 0.03 -24.81
C LEU A 64 1.72 -1.36 -24.19
N SER A 65 2.66 -2.19 -24.66
CA SER A 65 2.90 -3.53 -24.09
C SER A 65 3.44 -3.42 -22.67
N LEU A 66 4.42 -2.54 -22.42
CA LEU A 66 4.97 -2.28 -21.09
C LEU A 66 3.89 -1.76 -20.14
N LEU A 67 3.08 -0.80 -20.58
CA LEU A 67 1.94 -0.29 -19.79
C LEU A 67 0.97 -1.41 -19.43
N GLY A 68 0.56 -2.23 -20.39
CA GLY A 68 -0.31 -3.38 -20.15
C GLY A 68 0.30 -4.40 -19.18
N GLN A 69 1.60 -4.68 -19.32
CA GLN A 69 2.33 -5.56 -18.41
C GLN A 69 2.37 -5.03 -16.98
N THR A 70 2.62 -3.74 -16.80
CA THR A 70 2.62 -3.06 -15.49
C THR A 70 1.23 -3.04 -14.86
N VAL A 71 0.18 -2.74 -15.61
CA VAL A 71 -1.20 -2.76 -15.11
C VAL A 71 -1.57 -4.17 -14.66
N ALA A 72 -1.34 -5.18 -15.50
CA ALA A 72 -1.66 -6.56 -15.15
C ALA A 72 -0.77 -7.11 -14.01
N LEU A 73 0.49 -6.63 -13.88
CA LEU A 73 1.31 -6.91 -12.70
C LEU A 73 0.66 -6.33 -11.44
N GLY A 74 0.29 -5.05 -11.46
CA GLY A 74 -0.35 -4.36 -10.33
C GLY A 74 -1.68 -5.01 -9.92
N LEU A 75 -2.51 -5.39 -10.89
CA LEU A 75 -3.77 -6.12 -10.63
C LEU A 75 -3.51 -7.50 -10.01
N GLY A 76 -2.51 -8.23 -10.50
CA GLY A 76 -2.12 -9.51 -9.90
C GLY A 76 -1.67 -9.35 -8.45
N VAL A 77 -0.85 -8.35 -8.16
CA VAL A 77 -0.40 -8.04 -6.79
C VAL A 77 -1.58 -7.67 -5.89
N ALA A 78 -2.48 -6.80 -6.38
CA ALA A 78 -3.68 -6.42 -5.65
C ALA A 78 -4.59 -7.62 -5.37
N LEU A 79 -4.75 -8.54 -6.32
CA LEU A 79 -5.54 -9.75 -6.16
C LEU A 79 -4.95 -10.66 -5.07
N VAL A 80 -3.64 -10.97 -5.13
CA VAL A 80 -2.97 -11.78 -4.09
C VAL A 80 -3.10 -11.11 -2.72
N ALA A 81 -2.85 -9.81 -2.65
CA ALA A 81 -2.98 -9.03 -1.41
C ALA A 81 -4.41 -9.04 -0.85
N ALA A 82 -5.43 -8.97 -1.71
CA ALA A 82 -6.83 -9.04 -1.32
C ALA A 82 -7.24 -10.44 -0.85
N VAL A 83 -6.87 -11.47 -1.61
CA VAL A 83 -7.17 -12.89 -1.29
C VAL A 83 -6.60 -13.30 0.06
N LEU A 84 -5.41 -12.79 0.43
CA LEU A 84 -4.81 -13.06 1.73
C LEU A 84 -5.29 -12.06 2.81
N GLY A 85 -5.27 -10.77 2.51
CA GLY A 85 -5.53 -9.71 3.47
C GLY A 85 -6.98 -9.59 3.92
N ILE A 86 -7.95 -9.81 3.02
CA ILE A 86 -9.39 -9.69 3.37
C ILE A 86 -9.81 -10.77 4.36
N PRO A 87 -9.57 -12.08 4.12
CA PRO A 87 -9.98 -13.11 5.07
C PRO A 87 -9.27 -12.98 6.42
N LEU A 88 -7.94 -12.80 6.40
CA LEU A 88 -7.15 -12.66 7.62
C LEU A 88 -7.54 -11.39 8.40
N GLY A 89 -7.78 -10.28 7.71
CA GLY A 89 -8.20 -9.02 8.33
C GLY A 89 -9.61 -9.13 8.92
N THR A 90 -10.52 -9.81 8.22
CA THR A 90 -11.89 -10.05 8.70
C THR A 90 -11.87 -10.93 9.95
N LEU A 91 -11.12 -12.03 9.93
CA LEU A 91 -10.91 -12.89 11.10
C LEU A 91 -10.30 -12.10 12.27
N ARG A 92 -9.32 -11.23 12.00
CA ARG A 92 -8.68 -10.39 13.01
C ARG A 92 -9.61 -9.35 13.64
N GLY A 93 -10.50 -8.78 12.84
CA GLY A 93 -11.42 -7.72 13.27
C GLY A 93 -12.68 -8.23 13.97
N LEU A 94 -13.15 -9.42 13.61
CA LEU A 94 -14.38 -10.01 14.17
C LEU A 94 -14.11 -11.04 15.27
N CYS A 95 -13.03 -11.81 15.18
CA CYS A 95 -12.74 -12.90 16.11
C CYS A 95 -11.61 -12.53 17.10
N ARG A 96 -11.66 -13.12 18.30
CA ARG A 96 -10.58 -13.02 19.30
C ARG A 96 -9.54 -14.10 19.06
N LEU A 97 -8.54 -13.80 18.23
CA LEU A 97 -7.45 -14.74 17.96
C LEU A 97 -6.47 -14.84 19.16
N PRO A 98 -6.02 -16.05 19.53
CA PRO A 98 -4.92 -16.21 20.47
C PRO A 98 -3.63 -15.61 19.87
N GLY A 99 -2.90 -14.84 20.68
CA GLY A 99 -1.64 -14.24 20.23
C GLY A 99 -1.79 -13.20 19.12
N ALA A 100 -2.96 -12.57 18.95
CA ALA A 100 -3.24 -11.66 17.82
C ALA A 100 -2.19 -10.54 17.62
N ARG A 101 -1.55 -10.07 18.70
CA ARG A 101 -0.44 -9.09 18.62
C ARG A 101 0.81 -9.63 17.93
N LEU A 102 1.11 -10.92 18.05
CA LEU A 102 2.23 -11.56 17.37
C LEU A 102 1.98 -11.64 15.87
N TRP A 103 0.73 -11.92 15.46
CA TRP A 103 0.31 -11.86 14.06
C TRP A 103 0.45 -10.44 13.50
N ASP A 104 -0.07 -9.45 14.23
CA ASP A 104 0.06 -8.04 13.85
C ASP A 104 1.55 -7.67 13.69
N LEU A 105 2.43 -8.08 14.61
CA LEU A 105 3.86 -7.82 14.53
C LEU A 105 4.53 -8.53 13.34
N ALA A 106 4.22 -9.81 13.12
CA ALA A 106 4.77 -10.59 12.02
C ALA A 106 4.39 -9.99 10.65
N PHE A 107 3.15 -9.54 10.51
CA PHE A 107 2.68 -8.88 9.28
C PHE A 107 3.19 -7.45 9.13
N LEU A 108 3.66 -6.81 10.20
CA LEU A 108 4.35 -5.52 10.13
C LEU A 108 5.81 -5.66 9.66
N LEU A 109 6.40 -6.85 9.81
CA LEU A 109 7.81 -7.10 9.53
C LEU A 109 8.27 -6.66 8.12
N PRO A 110 7.50 -6.88 7.04
CA PRO A 110 7.88 -6.40 5.70
C PRO A 110 8.07 -4.88 5.60
N PHE A 111 7.42 -4.09 6.47
CA PHE A 111 7.54 -2.62 6.49
C PHE A 111 8.67 -2.13 7.41
N LEU A 112 9.12 -2.97 8.33
CA LEU A 112 10.24 -2.67 9.22
C LEU A 112 11.59 -2.88 8.51
N LEU A 113 11.62 -3.74 7.50
CA LEU A 113 12.81 -3.99 6.69
C LEU A 113 12.84 -3.05 5.49
N PRO A 114 14.01 -2.48 5.14
CA PRO A 114 14.16 -1.79 3.87
C PRO A 114 13.77 -2.72 2.70
N PRO A 115 13.06 -2.23 1.66
CA PRO A 115 12.61 -3.06 0.54
C PRO A 115 13.74 -3.84 -0.13
N TYR A 116 14.94 -3.27 -0.17
CA TYR A 116 16.14 -3.93 -0.69
C TYR A 116 16.52 -5.21 0.09
N ILE A 117 16.45 -5.17 1.43
CA ILE A 117 16.76 -6.33 2.28
C ILE A 117 15.73 -7.43 2.08
N ALA A 118 14.46 -7.07 1.95
CA ALA A 118 13.39 -8.03 1.64
C ALA A 118 13.65 -8.70 0.27
N ALA A 119 13.98 -7.92 -0.76
CA ALA A 119 14.31 -8.44 -2.09
C ALA A 119 15.50 -9.41 -2.05
N LEU A 120 16.61 -9.01 -1.42
CA LEU A 120 17.79 -9.87 -1.26
C LEU A 120 17.47 -11.16 -0.51
N SER A 121 16.65 -11.09 0.53
CA SER A 121 16.26 -12.25 1.32
C SER A 121 15.48 -13.27 0.47
N TRP A 122 14.53 -12.80 -0.34
CA TRP A 122 13.83 -13.64 -1.31
C TRP A 122 14.76 -14.21 -2.38
N THR A 123 15.69 -13.41 -2.91
CA THR A 123 16.69 -13.88 -3.88
C THR A 123 17.57 -14.98 -3.28
N MET A 124 18.17 -14.76 -2.11
CA MET A 124 19.04 -15.75 -1.46
C MET A 124 18.28 -17.03 -1.08
N ALA A 125 17.00 -16.91 -0.69
CA ALA A 125 16.17 -18.05 -0.35
C ALA A 125 15.78 -18.90 -1.57
N LEU A 126 15.32 -18.25 -2.66
CA LEU A 126 14.68 -18.90 -3.79
C LEU A 126 15.58 -19.11 -5.01
N GLN A 127 16.74 -18.46 -5.11
CA GLN A 127 17.66 -18.66 -6.24
C GLN A 127 18.06 -20.13 -6.40
N PRO A 128 18.50 -20.56 -7.59
CA PRO A 128 18.99 -21.93 -7.79
C PRO A 128 20.06 -22.29 -6.76
N ARG A 129 19.88 -23.42 -6.06
CA ARG A 129 20.73 -23.86 -4.94
C ARG A 129 20.82 -22.87 -3.75
N GLY A 130 19.82 -21.99 -3.61
CA GLY A 130 19.66 -21.09 -2.47
C GLY A 130 19.26 -21.81 -1.18
N TYR A 131 18.92 -21.05 -0.14
CA TYR A 131 18.65 -21.61 1.18
C TYR A 131 17.47 -22.60 1.19
N LEU A 132 16.42 -22.37 0.40
CA LEU A 132 15.30 -23.30 0.33
C LEU A 132 15.74 -24.67 -0.22
N TYR A 133 16.59 -24.67 -1.25
CA TYR A 133 17.13 -25.90 -1.81
C TYR A 133 18.06 -26.60 -0.83
N GLN A 134 18.91 -25.86 -0.11
CA GLN A 134 19.85 -26.44 0.86
C GLN A 134 19.13 -27.05 2.08
N LEU A 135 18.03 -26.45 2.51
CA LEU A 135 17.29 -26.89 3.70
C LEU A 135 16.23 -27.96 3.39
N ALA A 136 15.55 -27.86 2.25
CA ALA A 136 14.40 -28.69 1.91
C ALA A 136 14.53 -29.43 0.58
N GLY A 137 15.60 -29.22 -0.19
CA GLY A 137 15.80 -29.84 -1.51
C GLY A 137 14.89 -29.28 -2.62
N VAL A 138 14.10 -28.24 -2.34
CA VAL A 138 13.12 -27.67 -3.28
C VAL A 138 13.75 -26.53 -4.07
N ASP A 139 13.70 -26.60 -5.40
CA ASP A 139 14.16 -25.53 -6.30
C ASP A 139 12.98 -24.69 -6.81
N LEU A 140 12.95 -23.42 -6.43
CA LEU A 140 11.98 -22.42 -6.90
C LEU A 140 12.65 -21.26 -7.66
N GLY A 141 13.89 -21.45 -8.15
CA GLY A 141 14.63 -20.41 -8.87
C GLY A 141 13.91 -19.92 -10.13
N GLY A 142 13.18 -20.82 -10.81
CA GLY A 142 12.33 -20.44 -11.94
C GLY A 142 11.13 -19.57 -11.54
N LEU A 143 10.56 -19.80 -10.35
CA LEU A 143 9.45 -19.00 -9.83
C LEU A 143 9.92 -17.56 -9.55
N LEU A 144 11.08 -17.40 -8.91
CA LEU A 144 11.64 -16.08 -8.55
C LEU A 144 11.76 -15.13 -9.77
N HIS A 145 12.18 -15.65 -10.93
CA HIS A 145 12.36 -14.87 -12.15
C HIS A 145 11.11 -14.84 -13.05
N SER A 146 10.05 -15.53 -12.65
CA SER A 146 8.78 -15.52 -13.38
C SER A 146 7.90 -14.35 -12.96
N ARG A 147 7.01 -13.93 -13.85
CA ARG A 147 5.97 -12.93 -13.54
C ARG A 147 5.11 -13.32 -12.34
N ALA A 148 4.76 -14.60 -12.22
CA ALA A 148 3.96 -15.11 -11.12
C ALA A 148 4.69 -14.98 -9.76
N GLY A 149 6.00 -15.25 -9.72
CA GLY A 149 6.80 -15.08 -8.51
C GLY A 149 6.91 -13.62 -8.09
N VAL A 150 7.12 -12.69 -9.03
CA VAL A 150 7.12 -11.25 -8.73
C VAL A 150 5.77 -10.81 -8.14
N ILE A 151 4.66 -11.24 -8.77
CA ILE A 151 3.29 -10.97 -8.26
C ILE A 151 3.12 -11.52 -6.84
N LEU A 152 3.55 -12.76 -6.60
CA LEU A 152 3.43 -13.42 -5.31
C LEU A 152 4.24 -12.68 -4.24
N ILE A 153 5.52 -12.40 -4.50
CA ILE A 153 6.43 -11.74 -3.53
C ILE A 153 5.95 -10.32 -3.21
N MET A 154 5.57 -9.55 -4.23
CA MET A 154 5.01 -8.21 -4.02
C MET A 154 3.66 -8.28 -3.30
N GLY A 155 2.80 -9.24 -3.65
CA GLY A 155 1.53 -9.50 -2.98
C GLY A 155 1.70 -9.84 -1.50
N LEU A 156 2.66 -10.73 -1.18
CA LEU A 156 3.04 -11.09 0.19
C LEU A 156 3.64 -9.90 0.97
N SER A 157 4.29 -8.97 0.29
CA SER A 157 4.80 -7.75 0.92
C SER A 157 3.70 -6.70 1.14
N THR A 158 2.64 -6.74 0.33
CA THR A 158 1.58 -5.71 0.30
C THR A 158 0.32 -6.11 1.06
N PHE A 159 0.01 -7.42 1.20
CA PHE A 159 -1.19 -7.90 1.89
C PHE A 159 -1.39 -7.35 3.31
N PRO A 160 -0.33 -7.03 4.11
CA PRO A 160 -0.57 -6.52 5.45
C PRO A 160 -1.29 -5.17 5.46
N VAL A 161 -1.10 -4.34 4.42
CA VAL A 161 -1.85 -3.08 4.27
C VAL A 161 -3.35 -3.37 4.20
N VAL A 162 -3.75 -4.35 3.39
CA VAL A 162 -5.15 -4.79 3.26
C VAL A 162 -5.64 -5.40 4.57
N TYR A 163 -4.85 -6.28 5.19
CA TYR A 163 -5.15 -6.89 6.49
C TYR A 163 -5.47 -5.86 7.57
N PHE A 164 -4.64 -4.84 7.73
CA PHE A 164 -4.83 -3.80 8.74
C PHE A 164 -6.00 -2.87 8.43
N ALA A 165 -6.23 -2.56 7.15
CA ALA A 165 -7.38 -1.77 6.74
C ALA A 165 -8.70 -2.51 7.02
N VAL A 166 -8.79 -3.78 6.61
CA VAL A 166 -9.99 -4.61 6.77
C VAL A 166 -10.25 -4.91 8.25
N SER A 167 -9.23 -5.30 9.03
CA SER A 167 -9.41 -5.59 10.45
C SER A 167 -9.93 -4.39 11.24
N ARG A 168 -9.40 -3.19 10.99
CA ARG A 168 -9.90 -1.95 11.61
C ARG A 168 -11.33 -1.62 11.20
N SER A 169 -11.66 -1.80 9.92
CA SER A 169 -13.02 -1.57 9.41
C SER A 169 -14.05 -2.54 10.03
N MET A 170 -13.69 -3.83 10.09
CA MET A 170 -14.54 -4.87 10.66
C MET A 170 -14.74 -4.70 12.17
N ALA A 171 -13.67 -4.40 12.91
CA ALA A 171 -13.75 -4.13 14.35
C ALA A 171 -14.64 -2.92 14.66
N ALA A 172 -14.54 -1.84 13.89
CA ALA A 172 -15.37 -0.65 14.05
C ALA A 172 -16.85 -0.95 13.75
N SER A 173 -17.12 -1.75 12.71
CA SER A 173 -18.48 -2.11 12.31
C SER A 173 -19.14 -3.09 13.29
N GLY A 174 -18.41 -4.11 13.75
CA GLY A 174 -18.89 -5.04 14.79
C GLY A 174 -19.21 -4.33 16.10
N GLY A 175 -18.41 -3.34 16.49
CA GLY A 175 -18.69 -2.50 17.66
C GLY A 175 -19.98 -1.68 17.55
N ARG A 176 -20.24 -1.09 16.38
CA ARG A 176 -21.49 -0.34 16.11
C ARG A 176 -22.71 -1.26 16.14
N LEU A 177 -22.66 -2.43 15.51
CA LEU A 177 -23.76 -3.40 15.52
C LEU A 177 -24.04 -3.91 16.94
N ALA A 178 -23.01 -4.17 17.73
CA ALA A 178 -23.16 -4.56 19.13
C ALA A 178 -23.80 -3.44 19.98
N GLN A 179 -23.49 -2.17 19.70
CA GLN A 179 -24.15 -1.02 20.36
C GLN A 179 -25.63 -0.94 19.99
N VAL A 180 -25.98 -1.08 18.71
CA VAL A 180 -27.38 -1.07 18.25
C VAL A 180 -28.16 -2.23 18.88
N ALA A 181 -27.62 -3.45 18.88
CA ALA A 181 -28.26 -4.60 19.48
C ALA A 181 -28.61 -4.37 20.96
N ARG A 182 -27.70 -3.75 21.73
CA ARG A 182 -27.96 -3.38 23.14
C ARG A 182 -29.07 -2.35 23.30
N VAL A 183 -29.15 -1.36 22.41
CA VAL A 183 -30.22 -0.34 22.43
C VAL A 183 -31.57 -0.95 22.00
N SER A 184 -31.55 -1.91 21.08
CA SER A 184 -32.73 -2.65 20.62
C SER A 184 -33.20 -3.75 21.58
N GLY A 185 -32.68 -3.79 22.81
CA GLY A 185 -33.14 -4.71 23.85
C GLY A 185 -32.52 -6.11 23.80
N ALA A 186 -31.51 -6.36 22.96
CA ALA A 186 -30.70 -7.56 23.13
C ALA A 186 -29.93 -7.43 24.46
N GLY A 187 -30.19 -8.35 25.40
CA GLY A 187 -29.42 -8.48 26.63
C GLY A 187 -27.93 -8.70 26.34
N PRO A 188 -27.06 -8.75 27.36
CA PRO A 188 -25.62 -9.00 27.19
C PRO A 188 -25.36 -10.43 26.72
N ALA A 189 -25.81 -10.77 25.51
CA ALA A 189 -25.51 -12.01 24.84
C ALA A 189 -24.03 -11.99 24.51
N ARG A 190 -23.33 -12.91 25.18
CA ARG A 190 -21.94 -13.34 24.99
C ARG A 190 -21.39 -12.92 23.63
N PRO A 191 -20.29 -12.14 23.56
CA PRO A 191 -19.72 -11.73 22.29
C PRO A 191 -19.42 -12.98 21.46
N LEU A 192 -19.92 -13.00 20.22
CA LEU A 192 -19.79 -14.06 19.23
C LEU A 192 -18.39 -14.69 19.29
N SER A 193 -18.31 -15.85 19.95
CA SER A 193 -17.17 -16.76 19.93
C SER A 193 -17.53 -17.88 18.96
N ALA A 194 -17.07 -17.74 17.72
CA ALA A 194 -16.87 -18.82 16.77
C ALA A 194 -15.53 -18.56 16.07
#